data_AF-A0A1I1JT66-F1
#
_entry.id   AF-A0A1I1JT66-F1
#
_cell.length_a   1.000
_cell.length_b   1.000
_cell.length_c   1.000
_cell.angle_alpha   90.00
_cell.angle_beta   90.00
_cell.angle_gamma   90.00
#
_symmetry.space_group_name_H-M   'P 1'
#
loop_
_entity.id
_entity.type
_entity.pdbx_description
1 polymer ?
#
loop_
_entity_poly.entity_id
_entity_poly.type
_entity_poly.pdbx_seq_one_letter_code
_entity_poly.pdbx_strand_id
1 'polypeptide(L)'
;MAQQIVELTCPGCGARVTTSQTECEWCHAPVIISTFNSVYSMPMPEVNKYAGTYRKALADNPDNMELNNSIAMCYLKLKLYDKALPAFESAMEDNFDNSETFFYAAICLLKGKKAFVQQRPTIDKIIEYINAATMIEPRGIYYYFLAYVKYDYFARKHLNVPPNYKEVLTQANQLGYSPLDVEQLFAILGVEKPDCI
;
A
#
# COMPACT_ATOMS: atom_id res chain seq x y z
N MET A 1 -22.53 4.55 1.76
CA MET A 1 -22.52 6.03 1.77
C MET A 1 -22.27 6.50 0.34
N ALA A 2 -22.90 7.59 -0.11
CA ALA A 2 -22.69 8.09 -1.47
C ALA A 2 -21.26 8.62 -1.60
N GLN A 3 -20.50 8.14 -2.58
CA GLN A 3 -19.18 8.70 -2.90
C GLN A 3 -19.34 10.19 -3.21
N GLN A 4 -18.67 11.05 -2.45
CA GLN A 4 -18.67 12.47 -2.71
C GLN A 4 -17.85 12.73 -3.98
N ILE A 5 -18.52 13.25 -5.01
CA ILE A 5 -17.87 13.64 -6.26
C ILE A 5 -17.14 14.96 -6.00
N VAL A 6 -15.81 14.93 -6.10
CA VAL A 6 -14.94 16.10 -5.87
C VAL A 6 -14.37 16.55 -7.21
N GLU A 7 -14.39 17.86 -7.45
CA GLU A 7 -13.74 18.46 -8.62
C GLU A 7 -12.21 18.51 -8.44
N LEU A 8 -11.49 18.14 -9.48
CA LEU A 8 -10.04 18.02 -9.52
C LEU A 8 -9.51 18.69 -10.79
N THR A 9 -8.21 19.00 -10.77
CA THR A 9 -7.45 19.34 -11.97
C THR A 9 -6.57 18.17 -12.36
N CYS A 10 -6.70 17.67 -13.59
CA CYS A 10 -5.92 16.54 -14.09
C CYS A 10 -4.42 16.81 -13.91
N PRO A 11 -3.67 15.92 -13.21
CA PRO A 11 -2.23 16.10 -12.98
C PRO A 11 -1.39 16.11 -14.26
N GLY A 12 -1.88 15.47 -15.33
CA GLY A 12 -1.21 15.39 -16.63
C GLY A 12 -1.37 16.67 -17.47
N CYS A 13 -2.61 17.05 -17.79
CA CYS A 13 -2.91 18.13 -18.73
C CYS A 13 -3.57 19.39 -18.11
N GLY A 14 -3.95 19.36 -16.84
CA GLY A 14 -4.62 20.47 -16.16
C GLY A 14 -6.12 20.65 -16.50
N ALA A 15 -6.71 19.74 -17.27
CA ALA A 15 -8.15 19.74 -17.53
C ALA A 15 -8.98 19.58 -16.25
N ARG A 16 -10.20 20.12 -16.24
CA ARG A 16 -11.17 19.89 -15.16
C ARG A 16 -11.65 18.44 -15.23
N VAL A 17 -11.52 17.72 -14.13
CA VAL A 17 -11.90 16.31 -13.97
C VAL A 17 -12.58 16.12 -12.62
N THR A 18 -13.22 14.98 -12.39
CA THR A 18 -13.88 14.67 -11.12
C THR A 18 -13.43 13.31 -10.59
N THR A 19 -13.59 13.06 -9.29
CA THR A 19 -13.30 11.75 -8.68
C THR A 19 -14.12 10.60 -9.29
N SER A 20 -15.26 10.89 -9.93
CA SER A 20 -16.05 9.90 -10.66
C SER A 20 -15.39 9.40 -11.96
N GLN A 21 -14.37 10.08 -12.46
CA GLN A 21 -13.63 9.69 -13.66
C GLN A 21 -12.40 8.87 -13.25
N THR A 22 -12.22 7.69 -13.84
CA THR A 22 -11.00 6.88 -13.65
C THR A 22 -9.83 7.43 -14.46
N GLU A 23 -10.10 7.90 -15.67
CA GLU A 23 -9.12 8.43 -16.63
C GLU A 23 -9.56 9.78 -17.17
N CYS A 24 -8.58 10.61 -17.52
CA CYS A 24 -8.84 11.92 -18.10
C CYS A 24 -9.22 11.78 -19.58
N GLU A 25 -10.34 12.36 -19.99
CA GLU A 25 -10.81 12.33 -21.39
C GLU A 25 -9.82 12.95 -22.40
N TRP A 26 -8.91 13.83 -21.93
CA TRP A 26 -8.02 14.60 -22.79
C TRP A 26 -6.62 13.98 -22.96
N CYS A 27 -6.06 13.43 -21.88
CA CYS A 27 -4.70 12.89 -21.90
C CYS A 27 -4.64 11.41 -21.53
N HIS A 28 -5.78 10.78 -21.23
CA HIS A 28 -5.91 9.38 -20.82
C HIS A 28 -5.08 9.00 -19.58
N ALA A 29 -4.51 9.99 -18.89
CA ALA A 29 -3.84 9.76 -17.62
C ALA A 29 -4.88 9.41 -16.55
N PRO A 30 -4.55 8.52 -15.59
CA PRO A 30 -5.46 8.20 -14.50
C PRO A 30 -5.77 9.47 -13.71
N VAL A 31 -7.04 9.71 -13.38
CA VAL A 31 -7.45 10.82 -12.52
C VAL A 31 -7.35 10.39 -11.06
N ILE A 32 -7.85 9.19 -10.76
CA ILE A 32 -7.71 8.50 -9.49
C ILE A 32 -6.69 7.38 -9.63
N ILE A 33 -5.80 7.28 -8.64
CA ILE A 33 -4.90 6.14 -8.50
C ILE A 33 -5.59 5.11 -7.62
N SER A 34 -6.01 4.02 -8.24
CA SER A 34 -6.69 2.90 -7.57
C SER A 34 -5.76 1.72 -7.27
N THR A 35 -4.66 1.57 -8.02
CA THR A 35 -3.68 0.50 -7.83
C THR A 35 -2.27 1.06 -7.71
N PHE A 36 -1.43 0.41 -6.91
CA PHE A 36 -0.04 0.85 -6.77
C PHE A 36 0.77 0.64 -8.05
N ASN A 37 0.41 -0.35 -8.88
CA ASN A 37 1.03 -0.58 -10.18
C ASN A 37 0.97 0.66 -11.09
N SER A 38 -0.14 1.41 -11.06
CA SER A 38 -0.28 2.66 -11.80
C SER A 38 0.77 3.69 -11.40
N VAL A 39 1.11 3.80 -10.11
CA VAL A 39 2.10 4.77 -9.61
C VAL A 39 3.52 4.22 -9.65
N TYR A 40 3.69 2.91 -9.61
CA TYR A 40 5.00 2.28 -9.56
C TYR A 40 5.83 2.57 -10.82
N SER A 41 5.19 2.64 -12.00
CA SER A 41 5.84 2.95 -13.27
C SER A 41 6.03 4.45 -13.52
N MET A 42 5.36 5.32 -12.75
CA MET A 42 5.42 6.76 -12.96
C MET A 42 6.76 7.37 -12.50
N PRO A 43 7.30 8.34 -13.26
CA PRO A 43 8.49 9.09 -12.85
C PRO A 43 8.17 10.01 -11.66
N MET A 44 9.16 10.24 -10.79
CA MET A 44 8.99 11.04 -9.56
C MET A 44 8.34 12.43 -9.75
N PRO A 45 8.66 13.20 -10.82
CA PRO A 45 8.02 14.49 -11.04
C PRO A 45 6.50 14.38 -11.28
N GLU A 46 6.07 13.30 -11.92
CA GLU A 46 4.65 13.04 -12.18
C GLU A 46 3.93 12.65 -10.89
N VAL A 47 4.47 11.73 -10.10
CA VAL A 47 3.92 11.34 -8.79
C VAL A 47 3.79 12.55 -7.86
N ASN A 48 4.73 13.50 -7.91
CA ASN A 48 4.63 14.75 -7.14
C ASN A 48 3.48 15.66 -7.60
N LYS A 49 3.15 15.70 -8.90
CA LYS A 49 1.98 16.44 -9.40
C LYS A 49 0.69 15.81 -8.87
N TYR A 50 0.57 14.49 -8.95
CA TYR A 50 -0.56 13.73 -8.38
C TYR A 50 -0.74 14.03 -6.89
N ALA A 51 0.32 13.87 -6.09
CA ALA A 51 0.28 14.18 -4.67
C ALA A 51 -0.08 15.65 -4.38
N GLY A 52 0.31 16.57 -5.27
CA GLY A 52 -0.07 17.98 -5.21
C GLY A 52 -1.55 18.22 -5.44
N THR A 53 -2.13 17.59 -6.48
CA THR A 53 -3.55 17.70 -6.81
C THR A 53 -4.41 17.12 -5.69
N TYR A 54 -4.13 15.90 -5.23
CA TYR A 54 -4.94 15.26 -4.18
C TYR A 54 -4.88 16.01 -2.86
N ARG A 55 -3.70 16.53 -2.49
CA ARG A 55 -3.56 17.34 -1.28
C ARG A 55 -4.41 18.61 -1.31
N LYS A 56 -4.56 19.25 -2.47
CA LYS A 56 -5.45 20.41 -2.60
C LYS A 56 -6.91 20.00 -2.42
N ALA A 57 -7.32 18.89 -3.04
CA ALA A 57 -8.70 18.40 -2.96
C ALA A 57 -9.09 17.94 -1.54
N LEU A 58 -8.14 17.30 -0.83
CA LEU A 58 -8.31 16.87 0.56
C LEU A 58 -8.32 18.05 1.55
N ALA A 59 -7.87 19.25 1.17
CA ALA A 59 -7.98 20.42 2.04
C ALA A 59 -9.45 20.81 2.28
N ASP A 60 -10.30 20.61 1.27
CA ASP A 60 -11.74 20.88 1.34
C ASP A 60 -12.56 19.62 1.69
N ASN A 61 -12.00 18.43 1.45
CA ASN A 61 -12.68 17.13 1.62
C ASN A 61 -11.78 16.13 2.36
N PRO A 62 -11.44 16.37 3.65
CA PRO A 62 -10.42 15.62 4.37
C PRO A 62 -10.70 14.12 4.49
N ASP A 63 -11.98 13.74 4.53
CA ASP A 63 -12.41 12.37 4.79
C ASP A 63 -12.68 11.57 3.49
N ASN A 64 -12.32 12.13 2.33
CA ASN A 64 -12.54 11.44 1.06
C ASN A 64 -11.60 10.22 0.92
N MET A 65 -12.15 9.03 1.11
CA MET A 65 -11.41 7.76 1.14
C MET A 65 -10.61 7.48 -0.13
N GLU A 66 -11.18 7.75 -1.31
CA GLU A 66 -10.54 7.48 -2.60
C GLU A 66 -9.31 8.38 -2.79
N LEU A 67 -9.47 9.68 -2.47
CA LEU A 67 -8.36 10.64 -2.49
C LEU A 67 -7.29 10.32 -1.45
N ASN A 68 -7.70 9.89 -0.24
CA ASN A 68 -6.78 9.47 0.82
C ASN A 68 -5.97 8.23 0.40
N ASN A 69 -6.62 7.24 -0.23
CA ASN A 69 -5.92 6.07 -0.75
C ASN A 69 -4.96 6.43 -1.90
N SER A 70 -5.41 7.25 -2.86
CA SER A 70 -4.58 7.68 -4.00
C SER A 70 -3.36 8.51 -3.56
N ILE A 71 -3.53 9.45 -2.62
CA ILE A 71 -2.42 10.26 -2.12
C ILE A 71 -1.45 9.41 -1.29
N ALA A 72 -1.96 8.43 -0.53
CA ALA A 72 -1.13 7.52 0.24
C ALA A 72 -0.22 6.66 -0.66
N MET A 73 -0.74 6.15 -1.78
CA MET A 73 0.06 5.45 -2.79
C MET A 73 1.17 6.34 -3.38
N CYS A 74 0.85 7.61 -3.66
CA CYS A 74 1.86 8.59 -4.10
C CYS A 74 2.94 8.81 -3.04
N TYR A 75 2.55 9.01 -1.78
CA TYR A 75 3.48 9.19 -0.67
C TYR A 75 4.35 7.95 -0.42
N LEU A 76 3.79 6.76 -0.53
CA LEU A 76 4.53 5.51 -0.43
C LEU A 76 5.58 5.39 -1.53
N LYS A 77 5.23 5.68 -2.79
CA LYS A 77 6.19 5.69 -3.91
C LYS A 77 7.31 6.71 -3.70
N LEU A 78 6.99 7.85 -3.09
CA LEU A 78 7.95 8.90 -2.72
C LEU A 78 8.71 8.60 -1.42
N LYS A 79 8.47 7.44 -0.78
CA LYS A 79 9.05 7.03 0.52
C LYS A 79 8.75 7.99 1.68
N LEU A 80 7.67 8.76 1.57
CA LEU A 80 7.18 9.68 2.60
C LEU A 80 6.26 8.93 3.59
N TYR A 81 6.82 7.93 4.28
CA TYR A 81 6.05 7.00 5.13
C TYR A 81 5.23 7.69 6.22
N ASP A 82 5.76 8.77 6.81
CA ASP A 82 5.06 9.53 7.87
C ASP A 82 3.81 10.27 7.36
N LYS A 83 3.69 10.47 6.04
CA LYS A 83 2.48 11.01 5.41
C LYS A 83 1.59 9.93 4.80
N ALA A 84 2.20 8.85 4.30
CA ALA A 84 1.48 7.74 3.68
C ALA A 84 0.61 6.99 4.68
N LEU A 85 1.15 6.68 5.87
CA LEU A 85 0.43 5.87 6.85
C LEU A 85 -0.86 6.55 7.34
N PRO A 86 -0.88 7.83 7.78
CA PRO A 86 -2.13 8.48 8.16
C PRO A 86 -3.15 8.55 7.02
N ALA A 87 -2.70 8.79 5.78
CA ALA A 87 -3.59 8.82 4.63
C ALA A 87 -4.18 7.44 4.32
N PHE A 88 -3.42 6.36 4.48
CA PHE A 88 -3.99 5.00 4.40
C PHE A 88 -4.97 4.73 5.54
N GLU A 89 -4.65 5.13 6.78
CA GLU A 89 -5.54 4.96 7.93
C GLU A 89 -6.87 5.70 7.73
N SER A 90 -6.85 6.96 7.27
CA SER A 90 -8.07 7.70 6.91
C SER A 90 -8.85 7.05 5.77
N ALA A 91 -8.18 6.39 4.82
CA ALA A 91 -8.87 5.64 3.76
C ALA A 91 -9.56 4.36 4.27
N MET A 92 -9.18 3.83 5.43
CA MET A 92 -9.76 2.63 6.04
C MET A 92 -11.01 2.93 6.89
N GLU A 93 -11.17 4.15 7.40
CA GLU A 93 -12.16 4.48 8.44
C GLU A 93 -13.62 4.12 8.05
N ASP A 94 -13.95 4.10 6.75
CA ASP A 94 -15.29 3.79 6.23
C ASP A 94 -15.33 2.78 5.06
N ASN A 95 -14.17 2.24 4.62
CA ASN A 95 -14.08 1.26 3.53
C ASN A 95 -13.20 0.07 3.90
N PHE A 96 -13.82 -0.91 4.55
CA PHE A 96 -13.18 -2.16 4.97
C PHE A 96 -13.00 -3.17 3.83
N ASP A 97 -13.41 -2.85 2.60
CA ASP A 97 -13.42 -3.82 1.50
C ASP A 97 -12.16 -3.74 0.62
N ASN A 98 -11.27 -2.75 0.83
CA ASN A 98 -10.03 -2.64 0.07
C ASN A 98 -8.84 -3.32 0.77
N SER A 99 -8.58 -4.58 0.41
CA SER A 99 -7.48 -5.38 0.95
C SER A 99 -6.10 -4.73 0.75
N GLU A 100 -5.91 -4.00 -0.37
CA GLU A 100 -4.63 -3.36 -0.71
C GLU A 100 -4.29 -2.19 0.22
N THR A 101 -5.29 -1.45 0.70
CA THR A 101 -5.08 -0.33 1.64
C THR A 101 -4.41 -0.82 2.93
N PHE A 102 -4.88 -1.93 3.50
CA PHE A 102 -4.26 -2.56 4.68
C PHE A 102 -2.85 -3.08 4.37
N PHE A 103 -2.66 -3.72 3.21
CA PHE A 103 -1.37 -4.23 2.78
C PHE A 103 -0.31 -3.12 2.65
N TYR A 104 -0.62 -2.01 1.98
CA TYR A 104 0.32 -0.90 1.83
C TYR A 104 0.54 -0.13 3.13
N ALA A 105 -0.46 -0.03 4.01
CA ALA A 105 -0.27 0.52 5.35
C ALA A 105 0.71 -0.33 6.19
N ALA A 106 0.60 -1.66 6.10
CA ALA A 106 1.53 -2.58 6.76
C ALA A 106 2.97 -2.39 6.24
N ILE A 107 3.14 -2.18 4.93
CA ILE A 107 4.44 -1.83 4.33
C ILE A 107 4.95 -0.48 4.86
N CYS A 108 4.08 0.54 4.98
CA CYS A 108 4.46 1.86 5.49
C CYS A 108 5.01 1.80 6.93
N LEU A 109 4.47 0.93 7.78
CA LEU A 109 4.94 0.73 9.16
C LEU A 109 6.41 0.27 9.24
N LEU A 110 6.93 -0.38 8.21
CA LEU A 110 8.34 -0.78 8.15
C LEU A 110 9.29 0.40 7.85
N LYS A 111 8.78 1.51 7.30
CA LYS A 111 9.54 2.75 7.02
C LYS A 111 10.85 2.54 6.25
N GLY A 112 10.87 1.63 5.28
CA GLY A 112 12.06 1.33 4.50
C GLY A 112 13.14 0.54 5.25
N LYS A 113 12.81 -0.06 6.40
CA LYS A 113 13.74 -0.82 7.25
C LYS A 113 13.33 -2.29 7.33
N LYS A 114 14.31 -3.15 7.65
CA LYS A 114 14.08 -4.58 7.88
C LYS A 114 13.11 -4.78 9.06
N ALA A 115 12.27 -5.81 9.00
CA ALA A 115 11.35 -6.10 10.10
C ALA A 115 12.12 -6.38 11.40
N PHE A 116 13.30 -7.01 11.31
CA PHE A 116 14.19 -7.33 12.43
C PHE A 116 14.47 -6.14 13.38
N VAL A 117 14.57 -4.91 12.85
CA VAL A 117 14.92 -3.72 13.64
C VAL A 117 13.72 -2.99 14.23
N GLN A 118 12.49 -3.37 13.84
CA GLN A 118 11.29 -2.74 14.35
C GLN A 118 10.98 -3.16 15.78
N GLN A 119 10.16 -2.37 16.47
CA GLN A 119 9.70 -2.71 17.81
C GLN A 119 8.55 -3.72 17.75
N ARG A 120 8.39 -4.49 18.83
CA ARG A 120 7.34 -5.50 18.95
C ARG A 120 5.92 -4.96 18.64
N PRO A 121 5.49 -3.81 19.18
CA PRO A 121 4.16 -3.28 18.89
C PRO A 121 3.96 -2.93 17.41
N THR A 122 5.00 -2.42 16.75
CA THR A 122 4.97 -2.13 15.31
C THR A 122 4.80 -3.41 14.50
N ILE A 123 5.50 -4.48 14.87
CA ILE A 123 5.37 -5.79 14.21
C ILE A 123 3.98 -6.40 14.43
N ASP A 124 3.42 -6.28 15.63
CA ASP A 124 2.07 -6.75 15.91
C ASP A 124 1.03 -6.01 15.06
N LYS A 125 1.15 -4.67 14.95
CA LYS A 125 0.29 -3.86 14.07
C LYS A 125 0.46 -4.21 12.58
N ILE A 126 1.69 -4.49 12.13
CA ILE A 126 1.94 -4.96 10.76
C ILE A 126 1.20 -6.28 10.50
N ILE A 127 1.30 -7.24 11.41
CA ILE A 127 0.64 -8.54 11.29
C ILE A 127 -0.88 -8.38 11.32
N GLU A 128 -1.41 -7.50 12.18
CA GLU A 128 -2.84 -7.17 12.22
C GLU A 128 -3.35 -6.66 10.88
N TYR A 129 -2.66 -5.71 10.26
CA TYR A 129 -3.03 -5.19 8.94
C TYR A 129 -2.91 -6.23 7.83
N ILE A 130 -1.87 -7.08 7.84
CA ILE A 130 -1.77 -8.16 6.85
C ILE A 130 -2.91 -9.17 7.04
N ASN A 131 -3.25 -9.52 8.28
CA ASN A 131 -4.36 -10.43 8.56
C ASN A 131 -5.70 -9.84 8.10
N ALA A 132 -5.94 -8.55 8.35
CA ALA A 132 -7.11 -7.83 7.84
C ALA A 132 -7.17 -7.90 6.31
N ALA A 133 -6.06 -7.62 5.62
CA ALA A 133 -5.96 -7.74 4.16
C ALA A 133 -6.31 -9.16 3.68
N THR A 134 -5.77 -10.19 4.32
CA THR A 134 -6.05 -11.60 3.95
C THR A 134 -7.48 -12.04 4.23
N MET A 135 -8.14 -11.44 5.24
CA MET A 135 -9.54 -11.73 5.56
C MET A 135 -10.49 -11.15 4.52
N ILE A 136 -10.16 -9.96 4.00
CA ILE A 136 -10.90 -9.31 2.91
C ILE A 136 -10.66 -10.06 1.60
N GLU A 137 -9.40 -10.31 1.27
CA GLU A 137 -9.03 -10.99 0.03
C GLU A 137 -7.76 -11.83 0.20
N PRO A 138 -7.85 -13.17 0.11
CA PRO A 138 -6.70 -14.05 0.31
C PRO A 138 -5.80 -14.09 -0.93
N ARG A 139 -4.88 -13.12 -1.05
CA ARG A 139 -3.85 -13.09 -2.10
C ARG A 139 -2.54 -13.71 -1.63
N GLY A 140 -1.90 -14.54 -2.46
CA GLY A 140 -0.63 -15.20 -2.11
C GLY A 140 0.49 -14.22 -1.73
N ILE A 141 0.55 -13.04 -2.34
CA ILE A 141 1.54 -12.00 -2.01
C ILE A 141 1.39 -11.46 -0.58
N TYR A 142 0.17 -11.46 -0.01
CA TYR A 142 -0.05 -11.04 1.38
C TYR A 142 0.54 -12.05 2.36
N TYR A 143 0.33 -13.35 2.10
CA TYR A 143 0.95 -14.42 2.88
C TYR A 143 2.47 -14.43 2.69
N TYR A 144 2.97 -14.14 1.49
CA TYR A 144 4.40 -14.01 1.24
C TYR A 144 5.01 -12.90 2.09
N PHE A 145 4.36 -11.73 2.15
CA PHE A 145 4.80 -10.64 3.01
C PHE A 145 4.72 -11.00 4.51
N LEU A 146 3.66 -11.69 4.95
CA LEU A 146 3.56 -12.20 6.31
C LEU A 146 4.69 -13.20 6.64
N ALA A 147 5.04 -14.08 5.70
CA ALA A 147 6.14 -15.01 5.85
C ALA A 147 7.48 -14.27 5.98
N TYR A 148 7.72 -13.24 5.17
CA TYR A 148 8.90 -12.38 5.31
C TYR A 148 8.97 -11.72 6.69
N VAL A 149 7.90 -11.08 7.15
CA VAL A 149 7.86 -10.44 8.48
C VAL A 149 8.13 -11.46 9.58
N LYS A 150 7.52 -12.65 9.48
CA LYS A 150 7.72 -13.71 10.47
C LYS A 150 9.14 -14.27 10.48
N TYR A 151 9.72 -14.47 9.30
CA TYR A 151 11.09 -14.91 9.14
C TYR A 151 12.05 -13.87 9.74
N ASP A 152 11.95 -12.63 9.26
CA ASP A 152 12.94 -11.60 9.54
C ASP A 152 12.85 -11.11 10.99
N TYR A 153 11.66 -11.07 11.60
CA TYR A 153 11.51 -10.67 13.00
C TYR A 153 11.60 -11.83 14.00
N PHE A 154 10.82 -12.91 13.83
CA PHE A 154 10.75 -13.98 14.84
C PHE A 154 11.82 -15.04 14.64
N ALA A 155 11.93 -15.61 13.44
CA ALA A 155 12.82 -16.75 13.21
C ALA A 155 14.29 -16.37 13.41
N ARG A 156 14.70 -15.20 12.90
CA ARG A 156 16.05 -14.65 13.11
C ARG A 156 16.36 -14.31 14.58
N LYS A 157 15.34 -14.08 15.41
CA LYS A 157 15.48 -13.86 16.86
C LYS A 157 15.23 -15.13 17.68
N HIS A 158 15.10 -16.29 17.02
CA HIS A 158 14.79 -17.58 17.65
C HIS A 158 13.50 -17.56 18.48
N LEU A 159 12.55 -16.70 18.12
CA LEU A 159 11.21 -16.67 18.71
C LEU A 159 10.31 -17.65 17.97
N ASN A 160 9.63 -18.53 18.70
CA ASN A 160 8.71 -19.49 18.11
C ASN A 160 7.27 -18.98 18.22
N VAL A 161 6.69 -18.54 17.11
CA VAL A 161 5.31 -18.05 17.04
C VAL A 161 4.58 -18.80 15.92
N PRO A 162 3.60 -19.68 16.24
CA PRO A 162 2.80 -20.36 15.25
C PRO A 162 1.73 -19.42 14.63
N PRO A 163 1.36 -19.59 13.35
CA PRO A 163 2.07 -20.41 12.36
C PRO A 163 3.46 -19.83 12.08
N ASN A 164 4.44 -20.69 11.86
CA ASN A 164 5.81 -20.26 11.58
C ASN A 164 5.95 -19.71 10.14
N TYR A 165 7.08 -19.08 9.83
CA TYR A 165 7.26 -18.47 8.51
C TYR A 165 7.21 -19.47 7.35
N LYS A 166 7.61 -20.74 7.55
CA LYS A 166 7.59 -21.78 6.52
C LYS A 166 6.18 -22.26 6.21
N GLU A 167 5.35 -22.40 7.24
CA GLU A 167 3.93 -22.74 7.12
C GLU A 167 3.19 -21.65 6.33
N VAL A 168 3.43 -20.38 6.70
CA VAL A 168 2.84 -19.24 5.99
C VAL A 168 3.36 -19.15 4.54
N LEU A 169 4.65 -19.41 4.31
CA LEU A 169 5.22 -19.43 2.96
C LEU A 169 4.62 -20.55 2.10
N THR A 170 4.32 -21.71 2.70
CA THR A 170 3.63 -22.80 1.99
C THR A 170 2.21 -22.38 1.59
N GLN A 171 1.49 -21.67 2.46
CA GLN A 171 0.18 -21.09 2.12
C GLN A 171 0.30 -20.06 0.98
N ALA A 172 1.31 -19.20 1.02
CA ALA A 172 1.59 -18.24 -0.06
C ALA A 172 1.79 -18.93 -1.41
N ASN A 173 2.59 -20.01 -1.43
CA ASN A 173 2.84 -20.82 -2.63
C ASN A 173 1.59 -21.53 -3.14
N GLN A 174 0.69 -21.99 -2.25
CA GLN A 174 -0.57 -22.64 -2.61
C GLN A 174 -1.55 -21.67 -3.29
N LEU A 175 -1.63 -20.44 -2.79
CA LEU A 175 -2.48 -19.39 -3.38
C LEU A 175 -1.87 -18.80 -4.66
N GLY A 176 -0.55 -18.86 -4.79
CA GLY A 176 0.18 -18.35 -5.95
C GLY A 176 0.40 -16.84 -5.90
N TYR A 177 1.54 -16.43 -6.46
CA TYR A 177 1.93 -15.04 -6.68
C TYR A 177 2.93 -14.99 -7.83
N SER A 178 3.05 -13.87 -8.53
CA SER A 178 4.01 -13.74 -9.63
C SER A 178 5.40 -13.35 -9.09
N PRO A 179 6.49 -13.71 -9.80
CA PRO A 179 7.84 -13.22 -9.46
C PRO A 179 7.92 -11.70 -9.44
N LEU A 180 7.17 -11.03 -10.32
CA LEU A 180 7.10 -9.57 -10.38
C LEU A 180 6.51 -8.97 -9.10
N ASP A 181 5.49 -9.60 -8.51
CA ASP A 181 4.89 -9.13 -7.25
C ASP A 181 5.92 -9.15 -6.11
N VAL A 182 6.78 -10.16 -6.07
CA VAL A 182 7.86 -10.28 -5.07
C VAL A 182 8.93 -9.21 -5.29
N GLU A 183 9.35 -9.00 -6.54
CA GLU A 183 10.31 -7.95 -6.88
C GLU A 183 9.77 -6.56 -6.50
N GLN A 184 8.52 -6.27 -6.83
CA GLN A 184 7.85 -5.03 -6.47
C GLN A 184 7.73 -4.88 -4.96
N LEU A 185 7.33 -5.93 -4.23
CA LEU A 185 7.24 -5.91 -2.78
C LEU A 185 8.58 -5.48 -2.16
N PHE A 186 9.69 -6.11 -2.52
CA PHE A 186 11.00 -5.76 -1.96
C PHE A 186 11.51 -4.39 -2.43
N ALA A 187 11.17 -3.97 -3.65
CA ALA A 187 11.46 -2.62 -4.13
C ALA A 187 10.74 -1.54 -3.31
N ILE A 188 9.49 -1.78 -2.92
CA ILE A 188 8.69 -0.86 -2.09
C ILE A 188 9.18 -0.90 -0.63
N LEU A 189 9.45 -2.09 -0.10
CA LEU A 189 10.00 -2.27 1.24
C LEU A 189 11.38 -1.61 1.40
N GLY A 190 12.13 -1.45 0.31
CA GLY A 190 13.47 -0.85 0.34
C GLY A 190 14.50 -1.73 1.04
N VAL A 191 14.28 -3.05 1.05
CA VAL A 191 15.16 -4.03 1.69
C VAL A 191 15.45 -5.18 0.73
N GLU A 192 16.61 -5.81 0.90
CA GLU A 192 17.00 -6.97 0.11
C GLU A 192 16.14 -8.19 0.45
N LYS A 193 15.76 -8.94 -0.58
CA LYS A 193 15.08 -10.22 -0.42
C LYS A 193 16.02 -11.25 0.23
N PRO A 194 15.61 -11.92 1.33
CA PRO A 194 16.36 -13.05 1.87
C PRO A 194 16.33 -14.26 0.91
N ASP A 195 17.42 -15.04 0.87
CA ASP A 195 17.53 -16.21 -0.01
C ASP A 195 16.63 -17.39 0.42
N CYS A 196 16.23 -17.42 1.69
CA CYS A 196 15.51 -18.53 2.31
C CYS A 196 13.97 -18.41 2.24
N ILE A 197 13.47 -17.37 1.56
CA ILE A 197 12.05 -17.14 1.27
C ILE A 197 11.87 -16.76 -0.20
#